data_AF-A0A9N9U3S4-F1
#
_entry.id   AF-A0A9N9U3S4-F1
#
_cell.length_a   1.000
_cell.length_b   1.000
_cell.length_c   1.000
_cell.angle_alpha   90.00
_cell.angle_beta   90.00
_cell.angle_gamma   90.00
#
_symmetry.space_group_name_H-M   'P 1'
#
loop_
_entity.id
_entity.type
_entity.pdbx_description
1 polymer ?
#
loop_
_entity_poly.entity_id
_entity_poly.type
_entity_poly.pdbx_seq_one_letter_code
_entity_poly.pdbx_strand_id
1 'polypeptide(L)'
;MTVVTQPEVFFFKPTNYVPNSQLPVLVYRKALPLPLEENLVREFLESNNWIHGGTWNAVPRHHFHPNTHECYGTSFQARLSSPNSRLSRVLRDDG
;
A
#
# COMPACT_ATOMS: atom_id res chain seq x y z
N MET A 1 -7.57 3.46 22.69
CA MET A 1 -7.60 2.02 22.39
C MET A 1 -7.58 1.87 20.88
N THR A 2 -6.47 1.43 20.30
CA THR A 2 -6.39 1.08 18.87
C THR A 2 -7.15 -0.23 18.68
N VAL A 3 -8.24 -0.19 17.92
CA VAL A 3 -8.95 -1.41 17.54
C VAL A 3 -8.05 -2.15 16.55
N VAL A 4 -7.48 -3.28 16.97
CA VAL A 4 -6.76 -4.17 16.06
C VAL A 4 -7.80 -4.85 15.17
N THR A 5 -8.03 -4.29 13.99
CA THR A 5 -8.82 -4.94 12.96
C THR A 5 -7.98 -6.06 12.35
N GLN A 6 -8.47 -7.29 12.41
CA GLN A 6 -7.83 -8.39 11.67
C GLN A 6 -7.80 -8.03 10.19
N PRO A 7 -6.66 -8.21 9.49
CA PRO A 7 -6.57 -7.91 8.07
C PRO A 7 -7.43 -8.90 7.27
N GLU A 8 -7.93 -8.45 6.12
CA GLU A 8 -8.46 -9.38 5.13
C GLU A 8 -7.30 -10.13 4.48
N VAL A 9 -7.46 -11.43 4.24
CA VAL A 9 -6.39 -12.32 3.78
C VAL A 9 -6.78 -12.93 2.42
N PHE A 10 -5.94 -12.77 1.41
CA PHE A 10 -6.18 -13.28 0.06
C PHE A 10 -5.00 -14.12 -0.44
N PHE A 11 -5.30 -15.29 -1.01
CA PHE A 11 -4.32 -16.14 -1.67
C PHE A 11 -4.57 -16.13 -3.18
N PHE A 12 -3.50 -15.94 -3.95
CA PHE A 12 -3.57 -15.88 -5.40
C PHE A 12 -2.85 -17.07 -6.02
N LYS A 13 -3.43 -17.64 -7.07
CA LYS A 13 -2.78 -18.68 -7.86
C LYS A 13 -1.71 -18.05 -8.78
N PRO A 14 -0.62 -18.76 -9.11
CA PRO A 14 0.29 -18.35 -10.18
C PRO A 14 -0.46 -18.04 -11.48
N THR A 15 0.12 -17.16 -12.28
CA THR A 15 -0.26 -16.96 -13.69
C THR A 15 0.87 -17.45 -14.60
N ASN A 16 0.65 -17.45 -15.92
CA ASN A 16 1.69 -17.79 -16.89
C ASN A 16 2.88 -16.81 -16.87
N TYR A 17 2.73 -15.65 -16.24
CA TYR A 17 3.74 -14.57 -16.26
C TYR A 17 4.35 -14.30 -14.88
N VAL A 18 3.65 -14.69 -13.80
CA VAL A 18 4.06 -14.41 -12.42
C VAL A 18 3.81 -15.65 -11.57
N PRO A 19 4.84 -16.26 -10.96
CA PRO A 19 4.70 -17.49 -10.17
C PRO A 19 3.91 -17.29 -8.86
N ASN A 20 3.69 -16.04 -8.43
CA ASN A 20 3.05 -15.60 -7.18
C ASN A 20 3.67 -16.20 -5.89
N SER A 21 3.74 -15.38 -4.85
CA SER A 21 4.25 -15.80 -3.54
C SER A 21 3.34 -16.85 -2.90
N GLN A 22 3.90 -17.74 -2.07
CA GLN A 22 3.12 -18.62 -1.20
C GLN A 22 2.51 -17.87 -0.01
N LEU A 23 2.97 -16.65 0.26
CA LEU A 23 2.44 -15.80 1.30
C LEU A 23 1.13 -15.12 0.83
N PRO A 24 0.16 -14.92 1.74
CA PRO A 24 -1.06 -14.20 1.39
C PRO A 24 -0.82 -12.69 1.27
N VAL A 25 -1.67 -12.05 0.48
CA VAL A 25 -1.84 -10.61 0.51
C VAL A 25 -2.72 -10.24 1.70
N LEU A 26 -2.25 -9.29 2.52
CA LEU A 26 -2.97 -8.75 3.67
C LEU A 26 -3.51 -7.36 3.35
N VAL A 27 -4.81 -7.13 3.57
CA VAL A 27 -5.45 -5.83 3.38
C VAL A 27 -5.88 -5.24 4.71
N TYR A 28 -5.19 -4.18 5.14
CA TYR A 28 -5.55 -3.37 6.28
C TYR A 28 -6.39 -2.18 5.82
N ARG A 29 -7.65 -2.11 6.26
CA ARG A 29 -8.54 -0.99 5.92
C ARG A 29 -8.21 0.21 6.79
N LYS A 30 -8.13 1.40 6.17
CA LYS A 30 -7.91 2.69 6.86
C LYS A 30 -6.61 2.72 7.69
N ALA A 31 -5.54 2.12 7.16
CA ALA A 31 -4.25 2.02 7.85
C ALA A 31 -3.47 3.35 7.92
N LEU A 32 -3.73 4.30 7.02
CA LEU A 32 -3.04 5.58 6.97
C LEU A 32 -3.70 6.62 7.88
N PRO A 33 -2.92 7.51 8.52
CA PRO A 33 -3.45 8.60 9.32
C PRO A 33 -4.27 9.57 8.46
N LEU A 34 -5.19 10.28 9.11
CA LEU A 34 -5.96 11.36 8.49
C LEU A 34 -5.52 12.71 9.05
N PRO A 35 -5.52 13.79 8.23
CA PRO A 35 -5.83 13.80 6.79
C PRO A 35 -4.76 13.07 5.95
N LEU A 36 -5.12 12.66 4.72
CA LEU A 36 -4.22 11.95 3.80
C LEU A 36 -3.26 12.93 3.12
N GLU A 37 -2.46 13.62 3.92
CA GLU A 37 -1.44 14.56 3.46
C GLU A 37 -0.09 13.87 3.34
N GLU A 38 0.69 14.24 2.32
CA GLU A 38 1.97 13.60 2.03
C GLU A 38 2.92 13.58 3.24
N ASN A 39 3.06 14.71 3.95
CA ASN A 39 3.91 14.81 5.14
C ASN A 39 3.48 13.87 6.26
N LEU A 40 2.17 13.76 6.54
CA LEU A 40 1.65 12.90 7.59
C LEU A 40 1.80 11.42 7.24
N VAL A 41 1.56 11.07 5.97
CA VAL A 41 1.75 9.71 5.47
C VAL A 41 3.23 9.33 5.52
N ARG A 42 4.13 10.23 5.09
CA ARG A 42 5.58 10.02 5.17
C ARG A 42 6.03 9.80 6.61
N GLU A 43 5.68 10.70 7.53
CA GLU A 43 6.03 10.58 8.95
C GLU A 43 5.53 9.27 9.56
N PHE A 44 4.31 8.86 9.22
CA PHE A 44 3.76 7.58 9.66
C PHE A 44 4.57 6.39 9.12
N LEU A 45 4.92 6.38 7.84
CA LEU A 45 5.72 5.31 7.25
C LEU A 45 7.14 5.27 7.85
N GLU A 46 7.79 6.43 8.00
CA GLU A 46 9.12 6.55 8.60
C GLU A 46 9.12 6.10 10.08
N SER A 47 8.05 6.38 10.83
CA SER A 47 7.89 5.86 12.20
C SER A 47 7.77 4.33 12.27
N ASN A 48 7.46 3.68 11.14
CA ASN A 48 7.41 2.22 10.98
C ASN A 48 8.65 1.67 10.26
N ASN A 49 9.78 2.39 10.31
CA ASN A 49 11.07 2.01 9.74
C ASN A 49 11.13 1.94 8.20
N TRP A 50 10.18 2.56 7.49
CA TRP A 50 10.33 2.78 6.06
C TRP A 50 11.23 3.97 5.78
N ILE A 51 11.98 3.93 4.68
CA ILE A 51 12.87 5.02 4.27
C ILE A 51 12.18 5.76 3.12
N HIS A 52 12.10 7.09 3.20
CA HIS A 52 11.56 7.90 2.13
C HIS A 52 12.52 7.95 0.93
N GLY A 53 12.13 7.30 -0.17
CA GLY A 53 12.89 7.29 -1.43
C GLY A 53 12.60 8.49 -2.35
N GLY A 54 11.47 9.17 -2.15
CA GLY A 54 10.99 10.27 -2.99
C GLY A 54 9.50 10.14 -3.34
N THR A 55 9.01 11.11 -4.12
CA THR A 55 7.62 11.17 -4.58
C THR A 55 7.59 11.30 -6.09
N TRP A 56 6.87 10.40 -6.76
CA TRP A 56 6.83 10.30 -8.21
C TRP A 56 5.43 9.96 -8.73
N ASN A 57 5.21 10.21 -10.02
CA ASN A 57 4.03 9.71 -10.72
C ASN A 57 4.14 8.20 -10.99
N ALA A 58 3.00 7.55 -11.26
CA ALA A 58 2.95 6.12 -11.55
C ALA A 58 3.83 5.75 -12.77
N VAL A 59 4.70 4.74 -12.58
CA VAL A 59 5.53 4.19 -13.65
C VAL A 59 4.78 3.01 -14.29
N PRO A 60 4.40 3.07 -15.57
CA PRO A 60 3.54 2.05 -16.19
C PRO A 60 4.31 0.79 -16.64
N ARG A 61 5.60 0.70 -16.36
CA ARG A 61 6.44 -0.42 -16.78
C ARG A 61 6.39 -1.54 -15.74
N HIS A 62 6.09 -2.76 -16.17
CA HIS A 62 6.22 -3.95 -15.33
C HIS A 62 7.67 -4.17 -14.90
N HIS A 63 7.92 -4.34 -13.61
CA HIS A 63 9.21 -4.66 -13.02
C HIS A 63 9.02 -5.42 -11.71
N PHE A 64 10.09 -6.00 -11.17
CA PHE A 64 10.12 -6.69 -9.88
C PHE A 64 11.42 -6.36 -9.15
N HIS A 65 11.40 -6.45 -7.82
CA HIS A 65 12.58 -6.23 -6.97
C HIS A 65 13.03 -7.54 -6.32
N PRO A 66 14.20 -8.12 -6.70
CA PRO A 66 14.64 -9.41 -6.17
C PRO A 66 15.17 -9.35 -4.72
N ASN A 67 15.45 -8.16 -4.21
CA ASN A 67 16.23 -7.98 -2.98
C ASN A 67 15.74 -6.81 -2.10
N THR A 68 14.63 -6.19 -2.46
CA THR A 68 14.13 -4.99 -1.79
C THR A 68 12.61 -5.07 -1.68
N HIS A 69 12.09 -4.75 -0.50
CA HIS A 69 10.65 -4.55 -0.31
C HIS A 69 10.31 -3.10 -0.65
N GLU A 70 9.33 -2.91 -1.53
CA GLU A 70 8.87 -1.58 -1.92
C GLU A 70 7.57 -1.22 -1.18
N CYS A 71 7.49 0.00 -0.65
CA CYS A 71 6.30 0.53 0.01
C CYS A 71 5.87 1.84 -0.64
N TYR A 72 4.61 1.90 -1.08
CA TYR A 72 4.00 3.11 -1.62
C TYR A 72 2.96 3.69 -0.65
N GLY A 73 3.13 4.95 -0.26
CA GLY A 73 2.09 5.79 0.33
C GLY A 73 1.42 6.63 -0.75
N THR A 74 0.10 6.52 -0.90
CA THR A 74 -0.68 7.38 -1.82
C THR A 74 -1.59 8.33 -1.04
N SER A 75 -1.33 9.62 -1.20
CA SER A 75 -2.13 10.74 -0.66
C SER A 75 -3.06 11.29 -1.73
N PHE A 76 -3.87 10.43 -2.37
CA PHE A 76 -4.89 10.92 -3.30
C PHE A 76 -6.19 11.22 -2.56
N GLN A 77 -6.44 12.49 -2.25
CA GLN A 77 -7.77 12.94 -1.89
C GLN A 77 -8.58 13.14 -3.17
N ALA A 78 -9.11 12.04 -3.71
CA ALA A 78 -10.18 12.15 -4.68
C ALA A 78 -11.30 12.99 -4.04
N ARG A 79 -11.64 14.16 -4.62
CA ARG A 79 -12.91 14.83 -4.31
C ARG A 79 -14.03 13.95 -4.86
N LEU A 80 -14.36 12.91 -4.10
CA LEU A 80 -15.53 12.10 -4.37
C LEU A 80 -16.72 12.89 -3.82
N SER A 81 -17.64 13.26 -4.69
CA SER A 81 -18.92 13.88 -4.36
C SER A 81 -19.86 12.95 -3.58
N SER A 82 -19.35 11.82 -3.09
CA SER A 82 -20.10 10.81 -2.33
C SER A 82 -19.40 10.53 -1.00
N PRO A 83 -20.09 10.59 0.16
CA PRO A 83 -19.50 10.42 1.48
C PRO A 83 -18.86 9.04 1.74
N ASN A 84 -19.09 8.06 0.87
CA ASN A 84 -18.83 6.64 1.15
C ASN A 84 -17.68 6.01 0.34
N SER A 85 -16.94 6.78 -0.45
CA SER A 85 -15.84 6.23 -1.24
C SER A 85 -14.48 6.76 -0.75
N ARG A 86 -13.65 5.85 -0.22
CA ARG A 86 -12.22 6.07 0.02
C ARG A 86 -11.45 4.91 -0.57
N LEU A 87 -10.73 5.18 -1.65
CA LEU A 87 -9.76 4.26 -2.22
C LEU A 87 -8.41 4.52 -1.56
N SER A 88 -8.00 3.64 -0.66
CA SER A 88 -6.60 3.54 -0.23
C SER A 88 -6.02 2.31 -0.89
N ARG A 89 -5.15 2.49 -1.89
CA ARG A 89 -4.40 1.40 -2.52
C ARG A 89 -2.98 1.42 -1.93
N VAL A 90 -2.73 0.54 -0.98
CA VAL A 90 -1.37 0.17 -0.57
C VAL A 90 -1.03 -1.06 -1.42
N LEU A 91 -0.09 -0.92 -2.36
CA LEU A 91 0.47 -2.05 -3.07
C LEU A 91 1.64 -2.56 -2.25
N ARG A 92 1.56 -3.84 -1.87
CA ARG A 92 2.68 -4.62 -1.35
C ARG A 92 3.22 -5.42 -2.53
N ASP A 93 4.52 -5.36 -2.78
CA ASP A 93 5.23 -6.33 -3.61
C ASP A 93 6.12 -7.15 -2.69
N ASP A 94 5.74 -8.41 -2.49
CA ASP A 94 6.54 -9.41 -1.80
C ASP A 94 7.16 -10.28 -2.89
N GLY A 95 8.46 -10.07 -3.16
CA GLY A 95 9.30 -11.06 -3.83
C GLY A 95 9.41 -12.35 -3.01
#